data_AF-A0A2E8U812-F1
#
_entry.id   AF-A0A2E8U812-F1
#
_cell.length_a   1.000
_cell.length_b   1.000
_cell.length_c   1.000
_cell.angle_alpha   90.00
_cell.angle_beta   90.00
_cell.angle_gamma   90.00
#
_symmetry.space_group_name_H-M   'P 1'
#
loop_
_entity.id
_entity.type
_entity.pdbx_description
1 polymer ?
#
loop_
_entity_poly.entity_id
_entity_poly.type
_entity_poly.pdbx_seq_one_letter_code
_entity_poly.pdbx_strand_id
1 'polypeptide(L)' 'MARKRQIVDCATGEVTIVDYTAEEEAQADADAAAEATRREEEEAAEAARLAAKASGDAKLKELGLTDEEIAAR' A
#
# COMPACT_ATOMS: atom_id res chain seq x y z
N MET A 1 6.22 19.63 13.44
CA MET A 1 5.43 20.59 12.62
C MET A 1 3.99 20.16 12.75
N ALA A 2 3.09 21.00 13.26
CA ALA A 2 1.67 20.66 13.41
C ALA A 2 1.06 20.34 12.03
N ARG A 3 0.15 19.35 11.96
CA ARG A 3 -0.53 19.00 10.71
C ARG A 3 -1.52 20.13 10.36
N LYS A 4 -1.63 20.49 9.08
CA LYS A 4 -2.48 21.59 8.62
C LYS A 4 -3.38 21.15 7.48
N ARG A 5 -4.65 21.57 7.50
CA ARG A 5 -5.58 21.36 6.40
C ARG A 5 -5.75 22.64 5.62
N GLN A 6 -5.82 22.49 4.30
CA GLN A 6 -6.09 23.57 3.39
C GLN A 6 -7.57 23.55 3.01
N ILE A 7 -8.29 24.61 3.34
CA ILE A 7 -9.67 24.83 2.94
C ILE A 7 -9.63 25.80 1.77
N VAL A 8 -10.09 25.35 0.60
CA VAL A 8 -10.17 26.19 -0.60
C VAL A 8 -11.63 26.54 -0.84
N ASP A 9 -11.95 27.83 -0.85
CA ASP A 9 -13.28 28.30 -1.26
C ASP A 9 -13.36 28.25 -2.79
N CYS A 10 -14.21 27.37 -3.32
CA CYS A 10 -14.35 27.16 -4.76
C CYS A 10 -15.04 28.32 -5.50
N ALA A 11 -15.67 29.27 -4.79
CA ALA A 11 -16.33 30.43 -5.37
C ALA A 11 -15.41 31.66 -5.43
N THR A 12 -14.57 31.87 -4.42
CA THR A 12 -13.65 33.03 -4.35
C THR A 12 -12.20 32.68 -4.70
N GLY A 13 -11.84 31.39 -4.66
CA GLY A 13 -10.47 30.92 -4.81
C GLY A 13 -9.60 31.17 -3.57
N GLU A 14 -10.20 31.59 -2.46
CA GLU A 14 -9.45 31.90 -1.23
C GLU A 14 -9.00 30.61 -0.53
N VAL A 15 -7.75 30.61 -0.06
CA VAL A 15 -7.13 29.46 0.58
C VAL A 15 -6.89 29.76 2.05
N THR A 16 -7.60 29.04 2.92
CA THR A 16 -7.39 29.11 4.37
C THR A 16 -6.61 27.89 4.83
N ILE A 17 -5.53 28.12 5.58
CA ILE A 17 -4.78 27.04 6.22
C ILE A 17 -5.20 27.00 7.70
N VAL A 18 -5.77 25.88 8.12
CA VAL A 18 -6.23 25.66 9.50
C VAL A 18 -5.40 24.55 10.12
N ASP A 19 -4.93 24.78 11.36
CA ASP A 19 -4.21 23.77 12.14
C ASP A 19 -5.19 22.65 12.56
N TYR A 20 -4.70 21.41 12.57
CA TYR A 20 -5.46 20.27 13.07
C TYR A 20 -5.70 20.45 14.58
N THR A 21 -6.85 19.99 15.06
CA THR A 21 -7.06 19.85 16.51
C THR A 21 -6.23 18.68 17.05
N ALA A 22 -5.99 18.65 18.36
CA ALA A 22 -5.26 17.55 19.00
C ALA A 22 -5.92 16.18 18.78
N GLU A 23 -7.26 16.14 18.67
CA GLU A 23 -8.01 14.92 18.39
C GLU A 23 -7.79 14.45 16.94
N GLU A 24 -7.80 15.38 15.97
CA GLU A 24 -7.53 15.07 14.57
C GLU A 24 -6.07 14.60 14.36
N GLU A 25 -5.10 15.16 15.10
CA GLU A 25 -3.71 14.69 15.08
C GLU A 25 -3.59 13.27 15.62
N ALA A 26 -4.20 12.97 16.78
CA ALA A 26 -4.17 11.65 17.39
C ALA A 26 -4.80 10.57 16.49
N GLN A 27 -5.92 10.87 15.85
CA GLN A 27 -6.56 9.96 14.90
C GLN A 27 -5.66 9.70 13.69
N ALA A 28 -5.07 10.76 13.13
CA ALA A 28 -4.24 10.63 11.94
C ALA A 28 -2.89 9.95 12.21
N ASP A 29 -2.42 9.94 13.46
CA ASP A 29 -1.28 9.13 13.90
C ASP A 29 -1.69 7.65 14.08
N ALA A 30 -2.87 7.37 14.65
CA ALA A 30 -3.40 6.02 14.78
C ALA A 30 -3.65 5.37 13.42
N ASP A 31 -4.25 6.11 12.48
CA ASP A 31 -4.49 5.65 11.11
C ASP A 31 -3.17 5.39 10.38
N ALA A 32 -2.15 6.24 10.57
CA ALA A 32 -0.83 6.04 9.97
C ALA A 32 -0.13 4.78 10.52
N ALA A 33 -0.27 4.49 11.82
CA ALA A 33 0.27 3.28 12.42
C ALA A 33 -0.45 2.00 11.94
N ALA A 34 -1.79 2.07 11.81
CA ALA A 34 -2.59 0.97 11.28
C ALA A 34 -2.26 0.70 9.79
N GLU A 35 -2.10 1.76 9.00
CA GLU A 35 -1.71 1.68 7.60
C GLU A 35 -0.32 1.08 7.43
N ALA A 36 0.67 1.51 8.23
CA ALA A 36 2.01 0.95 8.20
C ALA A 36 2.00 -0.56 8.45
N THR A 37 1.23 -1.00 9.46
CA THR A 37 1.07 -2.43 9.77
C THR A 37 0.42 -3.19 8.62
N ARG A 38 -0.68 -2.65 8.05
CA ARG A 38 -1.38 -3.30 6.92
C ARG A 38 -0.47 -3.41 5.70
N ARG A 39 0.31 -2.37 5.39
CA ARG A 39 1.27 -2.38 4.28
C ARG A 39 2.35 -3.43 4.47
N GLU A 40 2.91 -3.56 5.67
CA GLU A 40 3.90 -4.61 5.96
C GLU A 40 3.32 -6.01 5.77
N GLU A 41 2.07 -6.25 6.20
CA GLU A 41 1.37 -7.53 5.99
C GLU A 41 1.08 -7.81 4.51
N GLU A 42 0.63 -6.80 3.76
CA GLU A 42 0.36 -6.90 2.32
C GLU A 42 1.65 -7.19 1.53
N GLU A 43 2.73 -6.46 1.83
CA GLU A 43 4.05 -6.66 1.19
C GLU A 43 4.61 -8.05 1.51
N ALA A 44 4.47 -8.53 2.75
CA ALA A 44 4.88 -9.88 3.14
C ALA A 44 4.06 -10.96 2.42
N ALA A 45 2.74 -10.77 2.30
CA ALA A 45 1.86 -11.70 1.59
C ALA A 45 2.15 -11.73 0.08
N GLU A 46 2.40 -10.58 -0.54
CA GLU A 46 2.78 -10.49 -1.95
C GLU A 46 4.14 -11.15 -2.20
N ALA A 47 5.14 -10.87 -1.36
CA ALA A 47 6.46 -11.50 -1.43
C ALA A 47 6.37 -13.02 -1.31
N ALA A 48 5.57 -13.54 -0.36
CA ALA A 48 5.33 -14.96 -0.20
C ALA A 48 4.64 -15.57 -1.43
N ARG A 49 3.64 -14.89 -2.01
CA ARG A 49 2.96 -15.32 -3.23
C ARG A 49 3.90 -15.39 -4.43
N LEU A 50 4.74 -14.37 -4.62
CA LEU A 50 5.73 -14.32 -5.69
C LEU A 50 6.79 -15.42 -5.52
N ALA A 51 7.28 -15.63 -4.30
CA ALA A 51 8.23 -16.71 -4.00
C ALA A 51 7.62 -18.10 -4.26
N ALA A 52 6.36 -18.32 -3.85
CA ALA A 52 5.66 -19.58 -4.11
C ALA A 52 5.45 -19.81 -5.62
N LYS A 53 5.07 -18.78 -6.37
CA LYS A 53 4.94 -18.86 -7.83
C LYS A 53 6.28 -19.19 -8.49
N ALA A 54 7.35 -18.49 -8.12
CA ALA A 54 8.69 -18.74 -8.66
C ALA A 54 9.20 -20.15 -8.33
N SER A 55 8.93 -20.65 -7.11
CA SER A 55 9.27 -22.02 -6.73
C SER A 55 8.46 -23.06 -7.53
N GLY A 56 7.16 -22.79 -7.75
CA GLY A 56 6.30 -23.63 -8.59
C GLY A 56 6.75 -23.66 -10.05
N ASP A 57 7.08 -22.51 -10.62
CA ASP A 57 7.61 -22.38 -11.98
C ASP A 57 8.92 -23.16 -12.13
N ALA A 58 9.85 -23.01 -11.19
CA ALA A 58 11.12 -23.74 -11.20
C ALA A 58 10.92 -25.26 -11.17
N LYS A 59 10.02 -25.76 -10.30
CA LYS A 59 9.71 -27.20 -10.23
C LYS A 59 9.05 -27.72 -11.51
N LEU A 60 8.21 -26.92 -12.15
CA LEU A 60 7.55 -27.33 -13.40
C LEU A 60 8.53 -27.34 -14.57
N LYS A 61 9.49 -26.41 -14.61
CA LYS A 61 10.61 -26.48 -15.55
C LYS A 61 11.46 -27.72 -15.33
N GLU A 62 11.72 -28.09 -14.08
CA GLU A 62 12.45 -29.34 -13.74
C GLU A 62 11.70 -30.60 -14.21
N LEU A 63 10.37 -30.57 -14.20
CA LEU A 63 9.52 -31.63 -14.75
C LEU A 63 9.43 -31.63 -16.29
N GLY A 64 10.10 -30.68 -16.96
CA GLY A 64 10.23 -30.64 -18.42
C GLY A 64 9.18 -29.80 -19.15
N LEU A 65 8.38 -28.99 -18.44
CA LEU A 65 7.47 -28.04 -19.09
C LEU A 65 8.25 -26.83 -19.62
N THR A 66 7.83 -26.33 -20.77
CA THR A 66 8.36 -25.09 -21.35
C THR A 66 7.78 -23.85 -20.67
N ASP A 67 8.47 -22.72 -20.81
CA ASP A 67 8.05 -21.43 -20.24
C ASP A 67 6.69 -20.97 -20.80
N GLU A 68 6.40 -21.30 -22.07
CA GLU A 68 5.12 -21.00 -22.73
C GLU A 68 3.97 -21.80 -22.12
N GLU A 69 4.18 -23.08 -21.82
CA GLU A 69 3.18 -23.94 -21.17
C GLU A 69 2.95 -23.54 -19.70
N ILE A 70 4.00 -23.07 -19.03
CA ILE A 70 3.94 -22.55 -17.65
C ILE A 70 3.20 -21.21 -17.60
N ALA A 71 3.38 -20.34 -18.60
CA ALA A 71 2.75 -19.02 -18.66
C ALA A 71 1.28 -19.05 -19.09
N ALA A 72 0.83 -20.11 -19.76
CA ALA A 72 -0.54 -20.24 -20.29
C ALA A 72 -1.60 -20.69 -19.27
N ARG A 73 -1.29 -20.73 -17.97
CA ARG A 73 -2.14 -21.29 -16.90
C ARG A 73 -2.75 -20.26 -15.96
#